data_AF-A0A231R1Y6-F1
#
_entry.id   AF-A0A231R1Y6-F1
#
_cell.length_a   1.000
_cell.length_b   1.000
_cell.length_c   1.000
_cell.angle_alpha   90.00
_cell.angle_beta   90.00
_cell.angle_gamma   90.00
#
_symmetry.space_group_name_H-M   'P 1'
#
loop_
_entity.id
_entity.type
_entity.pdbx_description
1 polymer ?
#
loop_
_entity_poly.entity_id
_entity_poly.type
_entity_poly.pdbx_seq_one_letter_code
_entity_poly.pdbx_strand_id
1 'polypeptide(L)'
;MDQFAGYIFDLDGTIYLGDNAIKGAAETIHYLQSHHKKMLFLTNKTIESRERYVKKLRGFGIDVGLENLLSPSVVTLQYLHKHYPNALVYLIGEAALKDELQQGGIKFAESPEETDMIVVSWDREFHYKHLDFAYQSIRQGARMIATHPDRTCPVSGGEVPDCGGMIGAIEAVTNRKIDVIMGKPSTLMASTALNILQVEASDCLMVGDRLETDILMGQLAGMRTALVLTGATSAEDVRSALVKPEYILNSVFDLMLHEQVRTE
;
A
#
# COMPACT_ATOMS: atom_id res chain seq x y z
N MET A 1 -3.78 -23.87 -0.83
CA MET A 1 -2.62 -23.25 -0.14
C MET A 1 -3.11 -22.69 1.19
N ASP A 2 -3.52 -23.57 2.09
CA ASP A 2 -4.11 -23.28 3.40
C ASP A 2 -3.08 -23.37 4.55
N GLN A 3 -1.84 -23.73 4.26
CA GLN A 3 -0.80 -23.97 5.25
C GLN A 3 -0.37 -22.72 6.06
N PHE A 4 -0.76 -21.52 5.63
CA PHE A 4 -0.38 -20.27 6.28
C PHE A 4 -1.42 -19.86 7.32
N ALA A 5 -1.00 -19.25 8.42
CA ALA A 5 -1.90 -18.66 9.40
C ALA A 5 -2.46 -17.29 8.96
N GLY A 6 -1.64 -16.50 8.25
CA GLY A 6 -1.96 -15.15 7.80
C GLY A 6 -1.87 -14.95 6.29
N TYR A 7 -2.77 -14.12 5.75
CA TYR A 7 -2.76 -13.72 4.35
C TYR A 7 -2.87 -12.20 4.24
N ILE A 8 -2.00 -11.63 3.42
CA ILE A 8 -2.02 -10.21 3.10
C ILE A 8 -2.30 -10.09 1.61
N PHE A 9 -3.35 -9.40 1.24
CA PHE A 9 -3.76 -9.22 -0.14
C PHE A 9 -3.54 -7.77 -0.57
N ASP A 10 -2.86 -7.56 -1.68
CA ASP A 10 -3.10 -6.35 -2.46
C ASP A 10 -4.57 -6.29 -2.94
N LEU A 11 -5.07 -5.10 -3.26
CA LEU A 11 -6.42 -4.90 -3.75
C LEU A 11 -6.53 -4.83 -5.29
N ASP A 12 -5.89 -3.83 -5.90
CA ASP A 12 -6.06 -3.48 -7.30
C ASP A 12 -5.19 -4.35 -8.21
N GLY A 13 -5.80 -5.23 -8.98
CA GLY A 13 -5.12 -6.25 -9.79
C GLY A 13 -5.09 -7.62 -9.13
N THR A 14 -5.45 -7.70 -7.84
CA THR A 14 -5.45 -8.95 -7.05
C THR A 14 -6.85 -9.39 -6.64
N ILE A 15 -7.64 -8.51 -6.00
CA ILE A 15 -9.01 -8.78 -5.56
C ILE A 15 -10.03 -8.22 -6.53
N TYR A 16 -9.74 -7.07 -7.13
CA TYR A 16 -10.58 -6.44 -8.15
C TYR A 16 -9.73 -5.69 -9.17
N LEU A 17 -10.28 -5.41 -10.33
CA LEU A 17 -9.70 -4.51 -11.33
C LEU A 17 -10.74 -3.47 -11.76
N GLY A 18 -10.47 -2.19 -11.46
CA GLY A 18 -11.47 -1.14 -11.62
C GLY A 18 -12.69 -1.45 -10.76
N ASP A 19 -13.87 -1.52 -11.36
CA ASP A 19 -15.14 -1.79 -10.67
C ASP A 19 -15.60 -3.26 -10.77
N ASN A 20 -14.72 -4.15 -11.22
CA ASN A 20 -15.03 -5.58 -11.37
C ASN A 20 -14.19 -6.41 -10.39
N ALA A 21 -14.83 -7.29 -9.63
CA ALA A 21 -14.12 -8.28 -8.84
C ALA A 21 -13.34 -9.24 -9.75
N ILE A 22 -12.15 -9.64 -9.30
CA ILE A 22 -11.44 -10.76 -9.93
C ILE A 22 -12.24 -12.04 -9.68
N LYS A 23 -12.42 -12.84 -10.72
CA LYS A 23 -13.20 -14.08 -10.65
C LYS A 23 -12.60 -15.03 -9.60
N GLY A 24 -13.43 -15.50 -8.68
CA GLY A 24 -13.02 -16.39 -7.60
C GLY A 24 -12.49 -15.67 -6.35
N ALA A 25 -12.39 -14.34 -6.35
CA ALA A 25 -11.86 -13.58 -5.21
C ALA A 25 -12.75 -13.73 -3.98
N ALA A 26 -14.05 -13.49 -4.10
CA ALA A 26 -14.99 -13.60 -2.97
C ALA A 26 -15.03 -15.04 -2.42
N GLU A 27 -15.06 -16.04 -3.30
CA GLU A 27 -15.02 -17.45 -2.96
C GLU A 27 -13.75 -17.80 -2.17
N THR A 28 -12.60 -17.28 -2.60
CA THR A 28 -11.32 -17.48 -1.91
C THR A 28 -11.32 -16.85 -0.53
N ILE A 29 -11.78 -15.60 -0.42
CA ILE A 29 -11.84 -14.93 0.89
C ILE A 29 -12.79 -15.67 1.83
N HIS A 30 -13.99 -16.07 1.38
CA HIS A 30 -14.91 -16.85 2.19
C HIS A 30 -14.33 -18.20 2.62
N TYR A 31 -13.62 -18.88 1.73
CA TYR A 31 -12.92 -20.12 2.06
C TYR A 31 -11.87 -19.89 3.16
N LEU A 32 -11.05 -18.83 3.07
CA LEU A 32 -10.06 -18.52 4.11
C LEU A 32 -10.73 -18.12 5.44
N GLN A 33 -11.84 -17.40 5.39
CA GLN A 33 -12.64 -17.06 6.58
C GLN A 33 -13.22 -18.31 7.25
N SER A 34 -13.76 -19.26 6.48
CA SER A 34 -14.32 -20.50 7.02
C SER A 34 -13.28 -21.42 7.65
N HIS A 35 -12.01 -21.27 7.26
CA HIS A 35 -10.85 -21.94 7.85
C HIS A 35 -10.15 -21.08 8.92
N HIS A 36 -10.81 -20.02 9.41
CA HIS A 36 -10.34 -19.14 10.47
C HIS A 36 -8.96 -18.50 10.22
N LYS A 37 -8.61 -18.28 8.94
CA LYS A 37 -7.36 -17.61 8.57
C LYS A 37 -7.42 -16.12 8.87
N LYS A 38 -6.28 -15.56 9.30
CA LYS A 38 -6.15 -14.12 9.53
C LYS A 38 -5.89 -13.44 8.20
N MET A 39 -6.56 -12.31 7.93
CA MET A 39 -6.41 -11.61 6.66
C MET A 39 -6.37 -10.10 6.80
N LEU A 40 -5.53 -9.49 5.97
CA LEU A 40 -5.41 -8.05 5.81
C LEU A 40 -5.36 -7.68 4.33
N PHE A 41 -6.01 -6.58 3.97
CA PHE A 41 -6.05 -6.03 2.63
C PHE A 41 -5.27 -4.72 2.60
N LEU A 42 -4.31 -4.63 1.68
CA LEU A 42 -3.38 -3.53 1.55
C LEU A 42 -3.62 -2.78 0.26
N THR A 43 -3.51 -1.46 0.34
CA THR A 43 -3.57 -0.57 -0.81
C THR A 43 -2.51 0.50 -0.65
N ASN A 44 -1.81 0.88 -1.72
CA ASN A 44 -0.96 2.07 -1.71
C ASN A 44 -1.75 3.35 -2.06
N LYS A 45 -2.98 3.23 -2.57
CA LYS A 45 -3.79 4.38 -2.98
C LYS A 45 -4.26 5.16 -1.76
N THR A 46 -3.99 6.47 -1.75
CA THR A 46 -4.38 7.40 -0.67
C THR A 46 -5.47 8.39 -1.07
N ILE A 47 -6.21 8.09 -2.15
CA ILE A 47 -7.19 9.02 -2.74
C ILE A 47 -8.62 8.77 -2.28
N GLU A 48 -8.88 7.63 -1.61
CA GLU A 48 -10.21 7.23 -1.14
C GLU A 48 -10.13 6.83 0.33
N SER A 49 -11.22 7.04 1.07
CA SER A 49 -11.28 6.65 2.48
C SER A 49 -11.36 5.12 2.65
N ARG A 50 -10.93 4.62 3.81
CA ARG A 50 -10.99 3.19 4.14
C ARG A 50 -12.42 2.66 4.14
N GLU A 51 -13.40 3.46 4.55
CA GLU A 51 -14.83 3.12 4.52
C GLU A 51 -15.32 2.85 3.10
N ARG A 52 -14.80 3.60 2.12
CA ARG A 52 -15.14 3.38 0.71
C ARG A 52 -14.58 2.05 0.21
N TYR A 53 -13.36 1.67 0.60
CA TYR A 53 -12.79 0.36 0.29
C TYR A 53 -13.61 -0.78 0.91
N VAL A 54 -13.99 -0.67 2.19
CA VAL A 54 -14.88 -1.67 2.82
C VAL A 54 -16.19 -1.80 2.07
N LYS A 55 -16.83 -0.66 1.74
CA LYS A 55 -18.09 -0.66 0.99
C LYS A 55 -17.93 -1.31 -0.38
N LYS A 56 -16.81 -1.05 -1.07
CA LYS A 56 -16.49 -1.63 -2.37
C LYS A 56 -16.29 -3.15 -2.27
N LEU A 57 -15.50 -3.62 -1.31
CA LEU A 57 -15.29 -5.05 -1.06
C LEU A 57 -16.60 -5.78 -0.74
N ARG A 58 -17.45 -5.19 0.10
CA ARG A 58 -18.80 -5.71 0.37
C ARG A 58 -19.67 -5.77 -0.89
N GLY A 59 -19.55 -4.78 -1.77
CA GLY A 59 -20.21 -4.79 -3.08
C GLY A 59 -19.78 -5.97 -3.97
N PHE A 60 -18.57 -6.51 -3.76
CA PHE A 60 -18.08 -7.72 -4.41
C PHE A 60 -18.40 -9.00 -3.64
N GLY A 61 -19.22 -8.91 -2.59
CA GLY A 61 -19.55 -10.05 -1.74
C GLY A 61 -18.43 -10.45 -0.77
N ILE A 62 -17.46 -9.58 -0.50
CA ILE A 62 -16.41 -9.81 0.50
C ILE A 62 -16.78 -9.05 1.77
N ASP A 63 -17.21 -9.77 2.81
CA ASP A 63 -17.58 -9.14 4.09
C ASP A 63 -16.35 -8.99 5.01
N VAL A 64 -15.90 -7.74 5.15
CA VAL A 64 -14.74 -7.34 5.94
C VAL A 64 -15.02 -6.03 6.68
N GLY A 65 -14.27 -5.77 7.74
CA GLY A 65 -14.32 -4.52 8.50
C GLY A 65 -13.15 -3.59 8.19
N LEU A 66 -13.14 -2.41 8.83
CA LEU A 66 -12.03 -1.45 8.69
C LEU A 66 -10.73 -2.03 9.23
N GLU A 67 -10.80 -2.85 10.28
CA GLU A 67 -9.69 -3.58 10.89
C GLU A 67 -8.96 -4.51 9.90
N ASN A 68 -9.63 -4.91 8.81
CA ASN A 68 -9.01 -5.71 7.76
C ASN A 68 -8.31 -4.88 6.69
N LEU A 69 -8.32 -3.54 6.76
CA LEU A 69 -7.67 -2.67 5.78
C LEU A 69 -6.47 -1.94 6.37
N LEU A 70 -5.36 -1.96 5.63
CA LEU A 70 -4.17 -1.17 5.92
C LEU A 70 -3.76 -0.34 4.70
N SER A 71 -3.72 0.97 4.89
CA SER A 71 -3.28 1.97 3.90
C SER A 71 -2.02 2.70 4.41
N PRO A 72 -1.24 3.32 3.51
CA PRO A 72 -0.16 4.22 3.87
C PRO A 72 -0.56 5.34 4.81
N SER A 73 -1.82 5.82 4.75
CA SER A 73 -2.32 6.86 5.66
C SER A 73 -2.28 6.40 7.12
N VAL A 74 -2.73 5.18 7.41
CA VAL A 74 -2.68 4.58 8.75
C VAL A 74 -1.23 4.40 9.21
N VAL A 75 -0.35 3.90 8.33
CA VAL A 75 1.07 3.72 8.66
C VAL A 75 1.75 5.06 8.92
N THR A 76 1.44 6.08 8.12
CA THR A 76 1.96 7.45 8.28
C THR A 76 1.54 8.03 9.62
N LEU A 77 0.25 7.92 9.98
CA LEU A 77 -0.28 8.40 11.26
C LEU A 77 0.42 7.73 12.45
N GLN A 78 0.54 6.40 12.43
CA GLN A 78 1.23 5.64 13.48
C GLN A 78 2.70 6.03 13.58
N TYR A 79 3.38 6.18 12.45
CA TYR A 79 4.78 6.58 12.40
C TYR A 79 4.99 7.98 13.00
N LEU A 80 4.16 8.95 12.61
CA LEU A 80 4.23 10.32 13.12
C LEU A 80 3.97 10.36 14.64
N HIS A 81 2.93 9.69 15.14
CA HIS A 81 2.69 9.65 16.59
C HIS A 81 3.82 8.99 17.38
N LYS A 82 4.39 7.92 16.85
CA LYS A 82 5.42 7.16 17.55
C LYS A 82 6.76 7.89 17.58
N HIS A 83 7.13 8.55 16.50
CA HIS A 83 8.48 9.10 16.31
C HIS A 83 8.53 10.63 16.36
N TYR A 84 7.43 11.31 16.05
CA TYR A 84 7.34 12.77 15.92
C TYR A 84 6.01 13.33 16.49
N PRO A 85 5.65 13.03 17.75
CA PRO A 85 4.33 13.33 18.30
C PRO A 85 3.95 14.83 18.33
N ASN A 86 4.93 15.72 18.23
CA ASN A 86 4.73 17.18 18.26
C ASN A 86 5.05 17.86 16.94
N ALA A 87 5.38 17.11 15.88
CA ALA A 87 5.80 17.70 14.62
C ALA A 87 4.66 18.47 13.94
N LEU A 88 4.99 19.61 13.36
CA LEU A 88 4.13 20.30 12.41
C LEU A 88 4.38 19.76 11.00
N VAL A 89 3.32 19.29 10.37
CA VAL A 89 3.37 18.59 9.08
C VAL A 89 2.91 19.52 7.97
N TYR A 90 3.63 19.52 6.85
CA TYR A 90 3.08 20.00 5.58
C TYR A 90 2.80 18.81 4.67
N LEU A 91 1.55 18.67 4.24
CA LEU A 91 1.11 17.58 3.37
C LEU A 91 1.00 18.08 1.93
N ILE A 92 1.68 17.38 1.04
CA ILE A 92 1.42 17.40 -0.40
C ILE A 92 0.58 16.16 -0.69
N GLY A 93 -0.74 16.32 -0.81
CA GLY A 93 -1.66 15.21 -0.94
C GLY A 93 -3.12 15.66 -1.04
N GLU A 94 -3.98 14.75 -1.50
CA GLU A 94 -5.42 14.97 -1.59
C GLU A 94 -6.07 15.34 -0.23
N ALA A 95 -7.21 16.04 -0.31
CA ALA A 95 -7.99 16.47 0.87
C ALA A 95 -8.39 15.29 1.78
N ALA A 96 -8.73 14.13 1.22
CA ALA A 96 -9.11 12.95 2.00
C ALA A 96 -8.00 12.49 2.95
N LEU A 97 -6.74 12.51 2.49
CA LEU A 97 -5.57 12.18 3.33
C LEU A 97 -5.34 13.26 4.39
N LYS A 98 -5.51 14.53 4.02
CA LYS A 98 -5.41 15.64 4.98
C LYS A 98 -6.40 15.48 6.12
N ASP A 99 -7.66 15.18 5.78
CA ASP A 99 -8.74 14.99 6.75
C ASP A 99 -8.46 13.79 7.66
N GLU A 100 -7.99 12.67 7.11
CA GLU A 100 -7.64 11.47 7.91
C GLU A 100 -6.50 11.75 8.89
N LEU A 101 -5.43 12.44 8.45
CA LEU A 101 -4.32 12.82 9.33
C LEU A 101 -4.77 13.84 10.39
N GLN A 102 -5.60 14.82 10.01
CA GLN A 102 -6.13 15.82 10.95
C GLN A 102 -7.03 15.19 12.02
N GLN A 103 -7.94 14.30 11.63
CA GLN A 103 -8.78 13.54 12.56
C GLN A 103 -7.95 12.63 13.47
N GLY A 104 -6.83 12.14 12.94
CA GLY A 104 -5.82 11.43 13.70
C GLY A 104 -5.05 12.28 14.71
N GLY A 105 -5.20 13.61 14.70
CA GLY A 105 -4.53 14.51 15.64
C GLY A 105 -3.20 15.09 15.14
N ILE A 106 -2.88 14.90 13.85
CA ILE A 106 -1.72 15.54 13.23
C ILE A 106 -1.97 17.04 13.10
N LYS A 107 -0.98 17.83 13.51
CA LYS A 107 -0.96 19.28 13.37
C LYS A 107 -0.28 19.67 12.07
N PHE A 108 -0.84 20.65 11.37
CA PHE A 108 -0.30 21.13 10.11
C PHE A 108 0.45 22.44 10.28
N ALA A 109 1.56 22.59 9.56
CA ALA A 109 2.31 23.82 9.47
C ALA A 109 1.60 24.83 8.55
N GLU A 110 1.69 26.11 8.90
CA GLU A 110 1.22 27.26 8.14
C GLU A 110 2.36 27.98 7.41
N SER A 111 3.62 27.72 7.78
CA SER A 111 4.81 28.33 7.18
C SER A 111 5.99 27.36 7.04
N PRO A 112 6.91 27.57 6.07
CA PRO A 112 8.08 26.72 5.92
C PRO A 112 9.00 26.71 7.15
N GLU A 113 9.04 27.80 7.91
CA GLU A 113 9.95 27.98 9.05
C GLU A 113 9.63 27.08 10.24
N GLU A 114 8.36 26.77 10.44
CA GLU A 114 7.90 25.92 11.53
C GLU A 114 7.70 24.46 11.11
N THR A 115 7.91 24.14 9.83
CA THR A 115 7.63 22.81 9.29
C THR A 115 8.70 21.81 9.71
N ASP A 116 8.30 20.79 10.49
CA ASP A 116 9.20 19.71 10.91
C ASP A 116 9.25 18.57 9.88
N MET A 117 8.13 18.33 9.18
CA MET A 117 7.94 17.17 8.32
C MET A 117 7.14 17.50 7.06
N ILE A 118 7.69 17.17 5.91
CA ILE A 118 6.97 17.10 4.65
C ILE A 118 6.45 15.68 4.46
N VAL A 119 5.14 15.52 4.29
CA VAL A 119 4.51 14.27 3.85
C VAL A 119 4.17 14.42 2.38
N VAL A 120 4.78 13.59 1.54
CA VAL A 120 4.52 13.56 0.09
C VAL A 120 3.58 12.41 -0.23
N SER A 121 2.53 12.70 -0.96
CA SER A 121 1.53 11.73 -1.43
C SER A 121 1.12 12.06 -2.86
N TRP A 122 0.15 11.31 -3.38
CA TRP A 122 -0.53 11.70 -4.61
C TRP A 122 -1.38 12.95 -4.39
N ASP A 123 -1.14 13.98 -5.20
CA ASP A 123 -1.82 15.28 -5.17
C ASP A 123 -2.12 15.76 -6.60
N ARG A 124 -3.38 15.70 -7.04
CA ARG A 124 -3.75 16.16 -8.38
C ARG A 124 -3.70 17.68 -8.55
N GLU A 125 -3.62 18.43 -7.46
CA GLU A 125 -3.47 19.88 -7.45
C GLU A 125 -2.01 20.33 -7.27
N PHE A 126 -1.05 19.39 -7.37
CA PHE A 126 0.36 19.69 -7.20
C PHE A 126 0.84 20.78 -8.17
N HIS A 127 1.28 21.90 -7.58
CA HIS A 127 1.70 23.09 -8.31
C HIS A 127 2.97 23.71 -7.71
N TYR A 128 3.56 24.70 -8.39
CA TYR A 128 4.82 25.33 -8.00
C TYR A 128 4.88 25.77 -6.53
N LYS A 129 3.79 26.29 -5.95
CA LYS A 129 3.79 26.72 -4.54
C LYS A 129 3.98 25.56 -3.55
N HIS A 130 3.49 24.36 -3.86
CA HIS A 130 3.73 23.17 -3.02
C HIS A 130 5.21 22.78 -3.09
N LEU A 131 5.78 22.81 -4.29
CA LEU A 131 7.19 22.51 -4.49
C LEU A 131 8.11 23.52 -3.78
N ASP A 132 7.83 24.83 -3.91
CA ASP A 132 8.61 25.86 -3.24
C ASP A 132 8.47 25.79 -1.71
N PHE A 133 7.25 25.60 -1.18
CA PHE A 133 7.04 25.42 0.26
C PHE A 133 7.85 24.23 0.81
N ALA A 134 7.76 23.07 0.15
CA ALA A 134 8.55 21.90 0.52
C ALA A 134 10.06 22.19 0.44
N TYR A 135 10.52 22.82 -0.64
CA TYR A 135 11.92 23.18 -0.80
C TYR A 135 12.44 24.10 0.31
N GLN A 136 11.71 25.17 0.64
CA GLN A 136 12.10 26.08 1.73
C GLN A 136 12.10 25.37 3.08
N SER A 137 11.08 24.55 3.37
CA SER A 137 11.01 23.79 4.63
C SER A 137 12.19 22.83 4.78
N ILE A 138 12.53 22.11 3.71
CA ILE A 138 13.64 21.15 3.68
C ILE A 138 14.99 21.86 3.86
N ARG A 139 15.16 23.08 3.33
CA ARG A 139 16.35 23.91 3.57
C ARG A 139 16.49 24.34 5.02
N GLN A 140 15.37 24.47 5.74
CA GLN A 140 15.34 24.80 7.17
C GLN A 140 15.50 23.58 8.08
N GLY A 141 15.59 22.39 7.50
CA GLY A 141 15.87 21.15 8.23
C GLY A 141 14.69 20.19 8.33
N ALA A 142 13.55 20.50 7.68
CA ALA A 142 12.43 19.59 7.62
C ALA A 142 12.85 18.22 7.06
N ARG A 143 12.29 17.17 7.66
CA ARG A 143 12.37 15.80 7.13
C ARG A 143 11.33 15.61 6.04
N MET A 144 11.50 14.58 5.23
CA MET A 144 10.54 14.24 4.18
C MET A 144 10.26 12.75 4.16
N ILE A 145 8.99 12.41 4.27
CA ILE A 145 8.47 11.05 4.13
C ILE A 145 7.47 11.02 2.98
N ALA A 146 7.27 9.86 2.38
CA ALA A 146 6.24 9.68 1.38
C ALA A 146 5.31 8.52 1.72
N THR A 147 4.05 8.65 1.33
CA THR A 147 3.04 7.61 1.57
C THR A 147 3.34 6.38 0.74
N HIS A 148 3.73 6.51 -0.53
CA HIS A 148 4.07 5.39 -1.39
C HIS A 148 4.95 5.86 -2.57
N PRO A 149 5.73 4.98 -3.22
CA PRO A 149 6.67 5.38 -4.26
C PRO A 149 6.12 5.14 -5.68
N ASP A 150 4.83 4.79 -5.83
CA ASP A 150 4.26 4.38 -7.11
C ASP A 150 4.37 5.52 -8.12
N ARG A 151 4.86 5.20 -9.33
CA ARG A 151 5.11 6.19 -10.39
C ARG A 151 3.84 6.58 -11.12
N THR A 152 2.96 5.61 -11.30
CA THR A 152 1.72 5.72 -12.07
C THR A 152 0.61 4.93 -11.38
N CYS A 153 -0.61 5.46 -11.51
CA CYS A 153 -1.83 4.76 -11.13
C CYS A 153 -2.59 4.34 -12.40
N PRO A 154 -3.00 3.05 -12.52
CA PRO A 154 -3.89 2.61 -13.59
C PRO A 154 -5.26 3.28 -13.50
N VAL A 155 -5.78 3.76 -14.64
CA VAL A 155 -7.12 4.34 -14.78
C VAL A 155 -7.79 3.86 -16.07
N SER A 156 -9.08 4.14 -16.24
CA SER A 156 -9.76 3.84 -17.51
C SER A 156 -9.11 4.62 -18.65
N GLY A 157 -8.57 3.90 -19.65
CA GLY A 157 -7.92 4.49 -20.83
C GLY A 157 -6.41 4.69 -20.72
N GLY A 158 -5.75 4.26 -19.64
CA GLY A 158 -4.29 4.28 -19.53
C GLY A 158 -3.77 4.42 -18.10
N GLU A 159 -2.73 5.23 -17.94
CA GLU A 159 -2.10 5.51 -16.65
C GLU A 159 -1.98 7.01 -16.42
N VAL A 160 -2.04 7.42 -15.16
CA VAL A 160 -1.82 8.81 -14.74
C VAL A 160 -0.65 8.88 -13.75
N PRO A 161 0.08 10.03 -13.69
CA PRO A 161 1.12 10.22 -12.69
C PRO A 161 0.59 10.07 -11.26
N ASP A 162 1.42 9.46 -10.41
CA ASP A 162 1.13 9.19 -8.99
C ASP A 162 2.24 9.82 -8.10
N CYS A 163 2.28 9.50 -6.81
CA CYS A 163 3.17 10.08 -5.81
C CYS A 163 4.65 10.14 -6.23
N GLY A 164 5.12 9.15 -6.99
CA GLY A 164 6.48 9.11 -7.55
C GLY A 164 6.85 10.36 -8.38
N GLY A 165 5.88 10.99 -9.05
CA GLY A 165 6.08 12.25 -9.76
C GLY A 165 6.41 13.42 -8.81
N MET A 166 5.66 13.55 -7.72
CA MET A 166 5.88 14.57 -6.69
C MET A 166 7.18 14.33 -5.94
N ILE A 167 7.47 13.07 -5.60
CA ILE A 167 8.76 12.65 -5.03
C ILE A 167 9.90 13.09 -5.95
N GLY A 168 9.84 12.74 -7.24
CA GLY A 168 10.88 13.09 -8.21
C GLY A 168 11.11 14.61 -8.31
N ALA A 169 10.05 15.41 -8.32
CA ALA A 169 10.16 16.87 -8.35
C ALA A 169 10.86 17.43 -7.10
N ILE A 170 10.49 16.97 -5.91
CA ILE A 170 11.06 17.43 -4.64
C ILE A 170 12.51 16.97 -4.49
N GLU A 171 12.81 15.70 -4.78
CA GLU A 171 14.17 15.17 -4.72
C GLU A 171 15.11 15.88 -5.70
N ALA A 172 14.61 16.22 -6.90
CA ALA A 172 15.41 16.91 -7.92
C ALA A 172 15.83 18.32 -7.48
N VAL A 173 14.91 19.10 -6.86
CA VAL A 173 15.24 20.48 -6.44
C VAL A 173 15.99 20.54 -5.12
N THR A 174 15.82 19.53 -4.24
CA THR A 174 16.48 19.49 -2.93
C THR A 174 17.81 18.75 -2.93
N ASN A 175 18.06 17.90 -3.94
CA ASN A 175 19.17 16.94 -3.98
C ASN A 175 19.25 16.07 -2.72
N ARG A 176 18.10 15.76 -2.11
CA ARG A 176 17.95 14.86 -0.98
C ARG A 176 16.93 13.78 -1.37
N LYS A 177 17.09 12.57 -0.82
CA LYS A 177 16.15 11.47 -1.02
C LYS A 177 15.08 11.44 0.06
N ILE A 178 13.89 10.93 -0.26
CA ILE A 178 12.84 10.67 0.74
C ILE A 178 13.44 9.83 1.88
N ASP A 179 13.24 10.28 3.12
CA ASP A 179 13.84 9.65 4.29
C ASP A 179 13.19 8.29 4.55
N VAL A 180 11.87 8.18 4.38
CA VAL A 180 11.08 6.96 4.63
C VAL A 180 9.86 6.87 3.71
N ILE A 181 9.61 5.69 3.15
CA ILE A 181 8.37 5.32 2.45
C ILE A 181 7.46 4.56 3.42
N MET A 182 6.18 4.93 3.49
CA MET A 182 5.21 4.35 4.44
C MET A 182 4.47 3.14 3.87
N GLY A 183 4.21 3.13 2.57
CA GLY A 183 3.50 2.08 1.83
C GLY A 183 4.43 1.03 1.24
N LYS A 184 3.88 0.09 0.48
CA LYS A 184 4.65 -0.97 -0.20
C LYS A 184 5.71 -0.34 -1.12
N PRO A 185 6.98 -0.80 -1.15
CA PRO A 185 7.49 -2.04 -0.54
C PRO A 185 8.05 -1.91 0.90
N SER A 186 7.62 -0.91 1.68
CA SER A 186 8.19 -0.61 3.00
C SER A 186 8.06 -1.75 4.02
N THR A 187 9.17 -2.03 4.71
CA THR A 187 9.20 -2.94 5.85
C THR A 187 8.39 -2.41 7.05
N LEU A 188 8.13 -1.10 7.12
CA LEU A 188 7.24 -0.53 8.13
C LEU A 188 5.80 -0.98 7.91
N MET A 189 5.30 -0.91 6.67
CA MET A 189 3.96 -1.39 6.32
C MET A 189 3.82 -2.88 6.62
N ALA A 190 4.82 -3.67 6.23
CA ALA A 190 4.86 -5.10 6.51
C ALA A 190 4.82 -5.40 8.01
N SER A 191 5.65 -4.71 8.80
CA SER A 191 5.69 -4.88 10.26
C SER A 191 4.36 -4.49 10.90
N THR A 192 3.73 -3.40 10.45
CA THR A 192 2.39 -3.01 10.89
C THR A 192 1.35 -4.07 10.53
N ALA A 193 1.40 -4.63 9.32
CA ALA A 193 0.48 -5.67 8.88
C ALA A 193 0.61 -6.96 9.72
N LEU A 194 1.84 -7.43 9.95
CA LEU A 194 2.12 -8.61 10.78
C LEU A 194 1.68 -8.39 12.23
N ASN A 195 1.90 -7.19 12.77
CA ASN A 195 1.43 -6.81 14.11
C ASN A 195 -0.10 -6.78 14.20
N ILE A 196 -0.82 -6.36 13.15
CA ILE A 196 -2.29 -6.42 13.15
C ILE A 196 -2.76 -7.88 13.12
N LEU A 197 -2.13 -8.71 12.28
CA LEU A 197 -2.49 -10.12 12.12
C LEU A 197 -2.09 -10.99 13.31
N GLN A 198 -1.09 -10.58 14.09
CA GLN A 198 -0.49 -11.35 15.18
C GLN A 198 0.04 -12.70 14.70
N VAL A 199 0.77 -12.69 13.58
CA VAL A 199 1.40 -13.87 12.97
C VAL A 199 2.88 -13.61 12.70
N GLU A 200 3.67 -14.67 12.73
CA GLU A 200 5.06 -14.62 12.31
C GLU A 200 5.16 -14.43 10.79
N ALA A 201 6.16 -13.69 10.33
CA ALA A 201 6.34 -13.42 8.90
C ALA A 201 6.42 -14.72 8.08
N SER A 202 7.14 -15.73 8.56
CA SER A 202 7.30 -17.01 7.88
C SER A 202 6.01 -17.81 7.71
N ASP A 203 4.96 -17.49 8.49
CA ASP A 203 3.64 -18.13 8.44
C ASP A 203 2.58 -17.18 7.82
N CYS A 204 3.05 -16.19 7.07
CA CYS A 204 2.22 -15.22 6.36
C CYS A 204 2.51 -15.26 4.86
N LEU A 205 1.46 -15.20 4.05
CA LEU A 205 1.54 -15.12 2.60
C LEU A 205 1.13 -13.73 2.11
N MET A 206 2.07 -13.00 1.51
CA MET A 206 1.79 -11.77 0.74
C MET A 206 1.36 -12.15 -0.68
N VAL A 207 0.14 -11.78 -1.05
CA VAL A 207 -0.47 -12.03 -2.35
C VAL A 207 -0.67 -10.71 -3.07
N GLY A 208 -0.09 -10.55 -4.26
CA GLY A 208 -0.21 -9.31 -5.03
C GLY A 208 0.10 -9.49 -6.50
N ASP A 209 -0.04 -8.42 -7.28
CA ASP A 209 0.13 -8.42 -8.73
C ASP A 209 1.39 -7.67 -9.18
N ARG A 210 2.13 -7.04 -8.26
CA ARG A 210 3.33 -6.24 -8.56
C ARG A 210 4.58 -6.77 -7.89
N LEU A 211 5.61 -7.03 -8.70
CA LEU A 211 6.91 -7.52 -8.23
C LEU A 211 7.66 -6.50 -7.35
N GLU A 212 7.69 -5.24 -7.79
CA GLU A 212 8.51 -4.19 -7.16
C GLU A 212 7.92 -3.67 -5.85
N THR A 213 6.64 -3.90 -5.60
CA THR A 213 5.94 -3.45 -4.39
C THR A 213 5.53 -4.63 -3.52
N ASP A 214 4.59 -5.47 -3.99
CA ASP A 214 3.99 -6.53 -3.18
C ASP A 214 4.99 -7.63 -2.85
N ILE A 215 5.60 -8.20 -3.89
CA ILE A 215 6.52 -9.32 -3.74
C ILE A 215 7.79 -8.87 -3.04
N LEU A 216 8.35 -7.71 -3.42
CA LEU A 216 9.52 -7.15 -2.75
C LEU A 216 9.24 -6.88 -1.26
N MET A 217 8.09 -6.30 -0.89
CA MET A 217 7.72 -6.10 0.50
C MET A 217 7.65 -7.42 1.28
N GLY A 218 6.96 -8.41 0.68
CA GLY A 218 6.84 -9.75 1.24
C GLY A 218 8.20 -10.34 1.59
N GLN A 219 9.11 -10.32 0.63
CA GLN A 219 10.46 -10.85 0.79
C GLN A 219 11.30 -10.08 1.81
N LEU A 220 11.29 -8.74 1.77
CA LEU A 220 12.03 -7.91 2.72
C LEU A 220 11.58 -8.12 4.17
N ALA A 221 10.31 -8.49 4.36
CA ALA A 221 9.75 -8.79 5.67
C ALA A 221 9.89 -10.26 6.10
N GLY A 222 10.41 -11.14 5.24
CA GLY A 222 10.53 -12.57 5.51
C GLY A 222 9.23 -13.37 5.34
N MET A 223 8.24 -12.81 4.64
CA MET A 223 7.00 -13.51 4.29
C MET A 223 7.17 -14.42 3.08
N ARG A 224 6.27 -15.39 2.94
CA ARG A 224 6.07 -16.06 1.65
C ARG A 224 5.33 -15.13 0.71
N THR A 225 5.54 -15.30 -0.59
CA THR A 225 4.96 -14.40 -1.60
C THR A 225 4.33 -15.17 -2.74
N ALA A 226 3.08 -14.84 -3.08
CA ALA A 226 2.40 -15.33 -4.27
C ALA A 226 2.09 -14.16 -5.21
N LEU A 227 2.56 -14.24 -6.45
CA LEU A 227 2.20 -13.29 -7.50
C LEU A 227 0.96 -13.82 -8.25
N VAL A 228 -0.04 -12.98 -8.43
CA VAL A 228 -1.17 -13.26 -9.32
C VAL A 228 -0.99 -12.55 -10.66
N LEU A 229 -1.37 -13.21 -11.76
CA LEU A 229 -1.23 -12.70 -13.12
C LEU A 229 -2.47 -11.94 -13.64
N THR A 230 -3.35 -11.50 -12.73
CA THR A 230 -4.59 -10.77 -13.04
C THR A 230 -4.40 -9.26 -13.16
N GLY A 231 -3.23 -8.74 -12.78
CA GLY A 231 -2.95 -7.30 -12.69
C GLY A 231 -1.77 -6.85 -13.54
N ALA A 232 -0.87 -6.06 -12.94
CA ALA A 232 0.17 -5.31 -13.63
C ALA A 232 1.34 -6.16 -14.15
N THR A 233 1.61 -7.33 -13.56
CA THR A 233 2.74 -8.18 -13.95
C THR A 233 2.29 -9.32 -14.85
N SER A 234 2.91 -9.46 -16.02
CA SER A 234 2.72 -10.60 -16.92
C SER A 234 3.69 -11.74 -16.61
N ALA A 235 3.38 -12.97 -17.08
CA ALA A 235 4.29 -14.10 -16.95
C ALA A 235 5.65 -13.89 -17.64
N GLU A 236 5.72 -13.00 -18.63
CA GLU A 236 6.97 -12.63 -19.30
C GLU A 236 7.84 -11.74 -18.42
N ASP A 237 7.25 -10.73 -17.78
CA ASP A 237 7.94 -9.85 -16.84
C ASP A 237 8.60 -10.63 -15.71
N VAL A 238 7.89 -11.67 -15.21
CA VAL A 238 8.41 -12.57 -14.18
C VAL A 238 9.67 -13.29 -14.64
N ARG A 239 9.86 -13.61 -15.93
CA ARG A 239 11.07 -14.31 -16.39
C ARG A 239 12.32 -13.44 -16.30
N SER A 240 12.20 -12.16 -16.62
CA SER A 240 13.32 -11.20 -16.60
C SER A 240 13.50 -10.47 -15.26
N ALA A 241 12.51 -10.51 -14.37
CA ALA A 241 12.57 -9.76 -13.11
C ALA A 241 13.67 -10.23 -12.16
N LEU A 242 14.26 -9.28 -11.43
CA LEU A 242 15.21 -9.54 -10.34
C LEU A 242 14.50 -10.09 -9.09
N VAL A 243 13.33 -9.54 -8.78
CA VAL A 243 12.46 -10.00 -7.70
C VAL A 243 11.64 -11.17 -8.23
N LYS A 244 11.74 -12.35 -7.59
CA LYS A 244 10.99 -13.56 -7.99
C LYS A 244 10.05 -13.98 -6.87
N PRO A 245 8.75 -14.17 -7.12
CA PRO A 245 7.84 -14.70 -6.11
C PRO A 245 8.09 -16.18 -5.86
N GLU A 246 7.71 -16.69 -4.69
CA GLU A 246 7.74 -18.12 -4.38
C GLU A 246 6.64 -18.89 -5.14
N TYR A 247 5.47 -18.28 -5.32
CA TYR A 247 4.35 -18.86 -6.06
C TYR A 247 3.91 -17.92 -7.19
N ILE A 248 3.54 -18.49 -8.32
CA ILE A 248 2.93 -17.75 -9.44
C ILE A 248 1.58 -18.40 -9.70
N LEU A 249 0.52 -17.59 -9.62
CA LEU A 249 -0.87 -18.01 -9.73
C LEU A 249 -1.53 -17.26 -10.91
N ASN A 250 -2.44 -17.92 -11.62
CA ASN A 250 -3.21 -17.24 -12.65
C ASN A 250 -4.21 -16.26 -12.04
N SER A 251 -4.73 -16.58 -10.84
CA SER A 251 -5.67 -15.75 -10.08
C SER A 251 -5.56 -16.07 -8.60
N VAL A 252 -6.05 -15.16 -7.75
CA VAL A 252 -6.25 -15.41 -6.31
C VAL A 252 -7.08 -16.68 -6.05
N PHE A 253 -7.95 -17.07 -6.99
CA PHE A 253 -8.72 -18.31 -6.94
C PHE A 253 -7.87 -19.59 -6.83
N ASP A 254 -6.66 -19.58 -7.39
CA ASP A 254 -5.78 -20.75 -7.38
C ASP A 254 -5.29 -21.10 -5.95
N LEU A 255 -5.41 -20.16 -5.00
CA LEU A 255 -5.15 -20.43 -3.59
C LEU A 255 -6.05 -21.56 -3.04
N MET A 256 -7.29 -21.66 -3.50
CA MET A 256 -8.20 -22.75 -3.15
C MET A 256 -7.85 -24.04 -3.92
N LEU A 257 -7.49 -23.93 -5.20
CA LEU A 257 -7.33 -25.09 -6.08
C LEU A 257 -6.06 -25.90 -5.82
N HIS A 258 -5.00 -25.28 -5.31
CA HIS A 258 -3.75 -25.98 -4.99
C HIS A 258 -3.89 -27.04 -3.88
N GLU A 259 -5.02 -27.09 -3.16
CA GLU A 259 -5.35 -28.23 -2.29
C GLU A 259 -5.91 -29.43 -3.06
N GLN A 260 -6.70 -29.21 -4.11
CA GLN A 260 -7.40 -30.29 -4.81
C GLN A 260 -6.46 -31.22 -5.59
N VAL A 261 -5.19 -30.82 -5.78
CA VAL A 261 -4.15 -31.62 -6.43
C VAL A 261 -3.29 -32.41 -5.41
N ARG A 262 -3.48 -32.22 -4.10
CA ARG A 262 -2.72 -32.92 -3.04
C ARG A 262 -3.38 -34.22 -2.54
N THR A 263 -4.39 -34.71 -3.23
CA THR A 263 -4.94 -36.06 -3.02
C THR A 263 -4.41 -37.02 -4.08
N GLU A 264 -3.20 -37.54 -3.84
CA GLU A 264 -2.72 -38.88 -4.18
C GLU A 264 -1.37 -39.16 -3.50
#